data_AF-A0A284RNW8-F1
#
_entry.id   AF-A0A284RNW8-F1
#
_cell.length_a   1.000
_cell.length_b   1.000
_cell.length_c   1.000
_cell.angle_alpha   90.00
_cell.angle_beta   90.00
_cell.angle_gamma   90.00
#
_symmetry.space_group_name_H-M   'P 1'
#
loop_
_entity.id
_entity.type
_entity.pdbx_description
1 polymer ?
#
loop_
_entity_poly.entity_id
_entity_poly.type
_entity_poly.pdbx_seq_one_letter_code
_entity_poly.pdbx_strand_id
1 'polypeptide(L)'
;MGDTWSPVNDTEVFLDPTDSWYEEELCAEIYESHVFKQAGVDEPPKKEKRKRTKVSKWPHMVWKDLHRQQYLDELLRREGRGEYRRDKHCPDCVMRSGTGAESLPTPEFQCRDCFLDDLCWNGEHFEASTLKDIGLHVQLNHASMQCRLPIASHQEFKVLHGNGVHHVAVDYCGCERQLPKHVQLLRRGWYPASQQVPRTAASFQLLEFLHLLSLCAKTSIYDFYRTLEKLTTNMGMAVPKSWYKALMRMLLQWQHLKMLKRGGRGHINDGVATTKDHDLVVMCLSCPWPGINLPEGWEEVPPEMQCIFICTAADEPPGSVRSEFADFMH
;
A
#
# COMPACT_ATOMS: atom_id res chain seq x y z
N MET A 1 -36.12 14.99 7.33
CA MET A 1 -35.42 14.29 6.24
C MET A 1 -34.76 15.36 5.39
N GLY A 2 -33.51 15.69 5.72
CA GLY A 2 -32.74 16.72 5.02
C GLY A 2 -31.82 16.05 4.01
N ASP A 3 -31.89 16.51 2.76
CA ASP A 3 -31.01 16.07 1.69
C ASP A 3 -29.56 16.22 2.13
N THR A 4 -28.82 15.14 1.96
CA THR A 4 -27.41 15.01 2.31
C THR A 4 -26.62 16.10 1.60
N TRP A 5 -25.86 16.89 2.35
CA TRP A 5 -24.91 17.90 1.85
C TRP A 5 -23.69 17.25 1.18
N SER A 6 -23.92 16.16 0.44
CA SER A 6 -22.93 15.57 -0.43
C SER A 6 -22.88 16.46 -1.68
N PRO A 7 -21.72 17.07 -1.99
CA PRO A 7 -21.55 17.71 -3.29
C PRO A 7 -21.94 16.70 -4.37
N VAL A 8 -22.60 17.18 -5.43
CA VAL A 8 -22.81 16.37 -6.63
C VAL A 8 -21.46 15.79 -7.02
N ASN A 9 -21.42 14.47 -7.24
CA ASN A 9 -20.20 13.72 -7.51
C ASN A 9 -19.72 14.06 -8.93
N ASP A 10 -19.26 15.30 -9.10
CA ASP A 10 -18.86 15.87 -10.37
C ASP A 10 -17.38 15.58 -10.57
N THR A 11 -17.13 14.50 -11.31
CA THR A 11 -15.78 13.96 -11.54
C THR A 11 -14.89 14.86 -12.41
N GLU A 12 -15.37 16.05 -12.80
CA GLU A 12 -14.65 16.97 -13.69
C GLU A 12 -14.19 18.27 -13.02
N VAL A 13 -14.71 18.63 -11.84
CA VAL A 13 -14.56 19.98 -11.25
C VAL A 13 -13.15 20.30 -10.72
N PHE A 14 -12.28 19.31 -10.53
CA PHE A 14 -10.93 19.51 -9.98
C PHE A 14 -9.81 18.87 -10.82
N LEU A 15 -10.05 18.61 -12.12
CA LEU A 15 -9.03 18.00 -12.97
C LEU A 15 -8.12 19.06 -13.60
N ASP A 16 -6.89 19.14 -13.07
CA ASP A 16 -5.73 19.72 -13.76
C ASP A 16 -5.62 19.08 -15.17
N PRO A 17 -5.74 19.87 -16.26
CA PRO A 17 -5.68 19.37 -17.63
C PRO A 17 -4.34 18.71 -18.00
N THR A 18 -3.26 19.00 -17.26
CA THR A 18 -1.90 18.51 -17.56
C THR A 18 -1.26 17.69 -16.46
N ASP A 19 -1.80 17.66 -15.22
CA ASP A 19 -1.16 17.08 -14.02
C ASP A 19 0.19 17.76 -13.69
N SER A 20 0.45 18.92 -14.31
CA SER A 20 1.65 19.73 -14.14
C SER A 20 1.37 21.02 -13.38
N TRP A 21 0.12 21.49 -13.33
CA TRP A 21 -0.22 22.71 -12.61
C TRP A 21 -0.07 22.51 -11.12
N TYR A 22 -0.51 21.37 -10.57
CA TYR A 22 -0.32 21.11 -9.15
C TYR A 22 1.16 21.03 -8.75
N GLU A 23 2.00 20.41 -9.58
CA GLU A 23 3.44 20.26 -9.30
C GLU A 23 4.20 21.59 -9.54
N GLU A 24 3.84 22.35 -10.57
CA GLU A 24 4.37 23.70 -10.82
C GLU A 24 3.98 24.67 -9.69
N GLU A 25 2.73 24.63 -9.21
CA GLU A 25 2.26 25.49 -8.11
C GLU A 25 2.89 25.11 -6.78
N LEU A 26 3.11 23.82 -6.52
CA LEU A 26 3.72 23.31 -5.28
C LEU A 26 5.24 23.59 -5.22
N CYS A 27 5.90 23.67 -6.37
CA CYS A 27 7.33 23.95 -6.48
C CYS A 27 7.68 25.42 -6.75
N ALA A 28 6.70 26.26 -7.10
CA ALA A 28 6.91 27.68 -7.38
C ALA A 28 7.13 28.50 -6.09
N GLU A 29 8.00 29.51 -6.16
CA GLU A 29 8.06 30.55 -5.13
C GLU A 29 6.72 31.32 -5.08
N ILE A 30 6.36 31.93 -3.94
CA ILE A 30 5.04 32.55 -3.72
C ILE A 30 4.65 33.56 -4.83
N TYR A 31 5.63 34.22 -5.46
CA TYR A 31 5.43 35.18 -6.55
C TYR A 31 5.41 34.56 -7.95
N GLU A 32 5.71 33.27 -8.09
CA GLU A 32 5.75 32.54 -9.35
C GLU A 32 4.53 31.65 -9.57
N SER A 33 3.60 31.60 -8.61
CA SER A 33 2.39 30.79 -8.66
C SER A 33 1.47 31.19 -9.83
N HIS A 34 0.80 30.22 -10.46
CA HIS A 34 -0.13 30.49 -11.56
C HIS A 34 -1.33 31.34 -11.12
N VAL A 35 -1.71 31.30 -9.84
CA VAL A 35 -2.72 32.20 -9.26
C VAL A 35 -2.34 33.68 -9.45
N PHE A 36 -1.05 34.02 -9.43
CA PHE A 36 -0.57 35.40 -9.66
C PHE A 36 -0.22 35.72 -11.13
N LYS A 37 0.10 34.70 -11.94
CA LYS A 37 0.45 34.86 -13.37
C LYS A 37 -0.76 34.92 -14.33
N GLN A 38 -1.99 34.68 -13.85
CA GLN A 38 -3.21 34.78 -14.67
C GLN A 38 -3.55 36.21 -15.14
N ALA A 39 -2.81 37.23 -14.69
CA ALA A 39 -2.91 38.58 -15.22
C ALA A 39 -1.95 38.80 -16.41
N GLY A 40 -2.29 38.23 -17.57
CA GLY A 40 -1.86 38.81 -18.86
C GLY A 40 -0.80 38.09 -19.69
N VAL A 41 -0.99 36.81 -20.03
CA VAL A 41 -0.28 36.19 -21.18
C VAL A 41 -1.24 35.32 -22.00
N ASP A 42 -1.33 35.59 -23.31
CA ASP A 42 -2.11 34.81 -24.27
C ASP A 42 -1.51 33.39 -24.46
N GLU A 43 -2.32 32.35 -24.22
CA GLU A 43 -1.92 30.94 -24.40
C GLU A 43 -1.74 30.58 -25.89
N PRO A 44 -0.66 29.88 -26.28
CA PRO A 44 -0.51 29.34 -27.63
C PRO A 44 -1.54 28.23 -27.93
N PRO A 45 -1.86 27.96 -29.22
CA PRO A 45 -2.95 27.06 -29.59
C PRO A 45 -2.72 25.63 -29.09
N LYS A 46 -3.68 25.12 -28.31
CA LYS A 46 -3.68 23.76 -27.74
C LYS A 46 -3.76 22.71 -28.86
N LYS A 47 -2.69 21.92 -29.02
CA LYS A 47 -2.70 20.70 -29.87
C LYS A 47 -3.71 19.69 -29.30
N GLU A 48 -4.53 19.08 -30.16
CA GLU A 48 -5.46 18.01 -29.75
C GLU A 48 -4.68 16.82 -29.16
N LYS A 49 -4.82 16.63 -27.84
CA LYS A 49 -4.16 15.54 -27.12
C LYS A 49 -4.96 14.25 -27.28
N ARG A 50 -4.26 13.13 -27.52
CA ARG A 50 -4.86 11.78 -27.52
C ARG A 50 -5.65 11.55 -26.22
N LYS A 51 -6.90 11.09 -26.34
CA LYS A 51 -7.75 10.74 -25.20
C LYS A 51 -7.04 9.70 -24.31
N ARG A 52 -6.79 10.06 -23.05
CA ARG A 52 -6.19 9.17 -22.04
C ARG A 52 -7.10 7.96 -21.80
N THR A 53 -6.53 6.76 -21.69
CA THR A 53 -7.28 5.53 -21.40
C THR A 53 -7.77 5.51 -19.95
N LYS A 54 -8.86 4.78 -19.65
CA LYS A 54 -9.40 4.63 -18.27
C LYS A 54 -8.33 4.15 -17.27
N VAL A 55 -7.45 3.25 -17.69
CA VAL A 55 -6.32 2.75 -16.87
C VAL A 55 -5.33 3.86 -16.51
N SER A 56 -5.07 4.78 -17.44
CA SER A 56 -4.17 5.91 -17.18
C SER A 56 -4.82 7.02 -16.35
N LYS A 57 -6.13 7.25 -16.52
CA LYS A 57 -6.88 8.30 -15.81
C LYS A 57 -7.28 7.86 -14.39
N TRP A 58 -7.69 6.60 -14.22
CA TRP A 58 -8.25 6.07 -12.98
C TRP A 58 -7.67 4.69 -12.60
N PRO A 59 -6.34 4.58 -12.38
CA PRO A 59 -5.68 3.30 -12.12
C PRO A 59 -6.23 2.59 -10.87
N HIS A 60 -6.62 3.34 -9.83
CA HIS A 60 -7.19 2.77 -8.61
C HIS A 60 -8.58 2.17 -8.80
N MET A 61 -9.44 2.80 -9.61
CA MET A 61 -10.78 2.25 -9.88
C MET A 61 -10.66 0.94 -10.66
N VAL A 62 -9.80 0.92 -11.69
CA VAL A 62 -9.54 -0.31 -12.46
C VAL A 62 -9.01 -1.42 -11.56
N TRP A 63 -8.08 -1.09 -10.66
CA TRP A 63 -7.60 -2.07 -9.67
C TRP A 63 -8.69 -2.56 -8.71
N LYS A 64 -9.50 -1.63 -8.17
CA LYS A 64 -10.60 -1.92 -7.23
C LYS A 64 -11.63 -2.86 -7.86
N ASP A 65 -11.95 -2.62 -9.13
CA ASP A 65 -13.01 -3.34 -9.84
C ASP A 65 -12.53 -4.72 -10.31
N LEU A 66 -11.28 -4.84 -10.81
CA LEU A 66 -10.81 -6.05 -11.49
C LEU A 66 -9.91 -6.96 -10.64
N HIS A 67 -9.20 -6.42 -9.65
CA HIS A 67 -8.08 -7.12 -9.01
C HIS A 67 -8.19 -7.22 -7.48
N ARG A 68 -9.10 -6.46 -6.88
CA ARG A 68 -9.21 -6.31 -5.41
C ARG A 68 -9.37 -7.64 -4.67
N GLN A 69 -10.28 -8.52 -5.10
CA GLN A 69 -10.48 -9.84 -4.48
C GLN A 69 -9.23 -10.72 -4.62
N GLN A 70 -8.69 -10.83 -5.83
CA GLN A 70 -7.49 -11.64 -6.10
C GLN A 70 -6.28 -11.20 -5.26
N TYR A 71 -6.09 -9.90 -5.07
CA TYR A 71 -5.01 -9.38 -4.23
C TYR A 71 -5.21 -9.70 -2.75
N LEU A 72 -6.45 -9.67 -2.25
CA LEU A 72 -6.78 -10.08 -0.89
C LEU A 72 -6.53 -11.58 -0.70
N ASP A 73 -6.91 -12.40 -1.67
CA ASP A 73 -6.72 -13.85 -1.63
C ASP A 73 -5.23 -14.22 -1.62
N GLU A 74 -4.40 -13.57 -2.45
CA GLU A 74 -2.95 -13.81 -2.47
C GLU A 74 -2.27 -13.30 -1.18
N LEU A 75 -2.77 -12.23 -0.56
CA LEU A 75 -2.29 -11.76 0.75
C LEU A 75 -2.58 -12.81 1.84
N LEU A 76 -3.82 -13.32 1.89
CA LEU A 76 -4.23 -14.35 2.85
C LEU A 76 -3.53 -15.69 2.59
N ARG A 77 -3.33 -16.05 1.32
CA ARG A 77 -2.60 -17.25 0.91
C ARG A 77 -1.17 -17.23 1.47
N ARG A 78 -0.50 -16.08 1.40
CA ARG A 78 0.88 -15.91 1.88
C ARG A 78 0.99 -16.00 3.40
N GLU A 79 -0.01 -15.52 4.12
CA GLU A 79 -0.06 -15.65 5.59
C GLU A 79 -0.49 -17.06 6.04
N GLY A 80 -1.17 -17.80 5.15
CA GLY A 80 -1.43 -19.22 5.29
C GLY A 80 -0.24 -20.08 4.83
N ARG A 81 -0.50 -21.36 4.53
CA ARG A 81 0.53 -22.31 4.07
C ARG A 81 0.79 -22.28 2.56
N GLY A 82 0.13 -21.38 1.81
CA GLY A 82 0.27 -21.29 0.35
C GLY A 82 0.16 -22.63 -0.38
N GLU A 83 1.21 -22.98 -1.12
CA GLU A 83 1.34 -24.26 -1.83
C GLU A 83 1.55 -25.47 -0.92
N TYR A 84 2.12 -25.25 0.26
CA TYR A 84 2.45 -26.28 1.25
C TYR A 84 1.27 -26.64 2.18
N ARG A 85 0.03 -26.35 1.77
CA ARG A 85 -1.18 -26.62 2.59
C ARG A 85 -1.36 -28.11 2.92
N ARG A 86 -0.81 -29.01 2.11
CA ARG A 86 -0.87 -30.47 2.29
C ARG A 86 0.38 -31.03 2.97
N ASP A 87 1.42 -30.22 3.08
CA ASP A 87 2.71 -30.68 3.57
C ASP A 87 2.75 -30.58 5.10
N LYS A 88 3.06 -31.72 5.72
CA LYS A 88 3.14 -31.85 7.18
C LYS A 88 4.49 -31.38 7.72
N HIS A 89 5.49 -31.25 6.86
CA HIS A 89 6.87 -30.90 7.21
C HIS A 89 7.36 -29.76 6.32
N CYS A 90 8.22 -28.90 6.86
CA CYS A 90 8.91 -27.88 6.06
C CYS A 90 9.88 -28.59 5.08
N PRO A 91 9.82 -28.28 3.77
CA PRO A 91 10.63 -28.95 2.76
C PRO A 91 12.14 -28.74 2.98
N ASP A 92 12.55 -27.57 3.50
CA ASP A 92 13.96 -27.14 3.60
C ASP A 92 14.38 -26.85 5.04
N CYS A 93 13.93 -27.67 5.99
CA CYS A 93 14.19 -27.45 7.41
C CYS A 93 15.67 -27.71 7.77
N VAL A 94 16.45 -26.64 7.94
CA VAL A 94 17.88 -26.64 8.31
C VAL A 94 18.17 -27.50 9.55
N MET A 95 17.28 -27.48 10.55
CA MET A 95 17.43 -28.27 11.77
C MET A 95 17.19 -29.77 11.60
N ARG A 96 16.51 -30.19 10.51
CA ARG A 96 16.20 -31.61 10.23
C ARG A 96 17.06 -32.19 9.11
N SER A 97 17.65 -31.36 8.25
CA SER A 97 18.52 -31.82 7.17
C SER A 97 19.92 -32.24 7.63
N GLY A 98 20.35 -31.86 8.85
CA GLY A 98 21.60 -32.32 9.45
C GLY A 98 22.89 -31.90 8.73
N THR A 99 22.78 -31.29 7.56
CA THR A 99 23.87 -30.74 6.76
C THR A 99 23.92 -29.23 6.97
N GLY A 100 25.10 -28.73 7.39
CA GLY A 100 25.35 -27.32 7.66
C GLY A 100 24.80 -26.37 6.60
N ALA A 101 24.28 -25.25 7.09
CA ALA A 101 23.62 -24.19 6.34
C ALA A 101 24.59 -23.40 5.44
N GLU A 102 25.08 -24.00 4.37
CA GLU A 102 25.98 -23.28 3.44
C GLU A 102 25.39 -23.07 2.04
N SER A 103 24.22 -23.62 1.68
CA SER A 103 23.70 -23.43 0.30
C SER A 103 22.22 -23.69 0.06
N LEU A 104 21.35 -23.63 1.07
CA LEU A 104 19.91 -23.79 0.82
C LEU A 104 19.28 -22.46 0.36
N PRO A 105 18.50 -22.43 -0.73
CA PRO A 105 17.71 -21.26 -1.12
C PRO A 105 16.79 -20.83 0.01
N THR A 106 16.60 -19.52 0.22
CA THR A 106 15.67 -18.99 1.22
C THR A 106 14.26 -19.53 0.95
N PRO A 107 13.69 -20.41 1.81
CA PRO A 107 12.38 -21.00 1.57
C PRO A 107 11.27 -19.96 1.80
N GLU A 108 10.16 -20.09 1.08
CA GLU A 108 8.98 -19.20 1.20
C GLU A 108 8.30 -19.32 2.58
N PHE A 109 8.52 -20.43 3.31
CA PHE A 109 8.10 -20.65 4.69
C PHE A 109 9.19 -21.35 5.52
N GLN A 110 9.71 -20.67 6.53
CA GLN A 110 10.68 -21.22 7.49
C GLN A 110 9.99 -21.53 8.83
N CYS A 111 10.45 -22.55 9.57
CA CYS A 111 10.04 -22.72 10.97
C CYS A 111 10.76 -21.69 11.85
N ARG A 112 10.26 -21.47 13.07
CA ARG A 112 10.83 -20.51 14.04
C ARG A 112 12.34 -20.70 14.27
N ASP A 113 12.80 -21.93 14.12
CA ASP A 113 14.19 -22.33 14.36
C ASP A 113 15.11 -22.18 13.14
N CYS A 114 14.60 -21.79 11.97
CA CYS A 114 15.36 -21.65 10.71
C CYS A 114 15.46 -20.20 10.21
N PHE A 115 15.13 -19.22 11.06
CA PHE A 115 15.23 -17.80 10.72
C PHE A 115 16.70 -17.38 10.76
N LEU A 116 17.31 -17.20 9.60
CA LEU A 116 18.65 -16.61 9.44
C LEU A 116 18.52 -15.37 8.56
N ASP A 117 19.02 -14.24 9.08
CA ASP A 117 19.23 -13.02 8.31
C ASP A 117 20.59 -13.12 7.62
N ASP A 118 20.58 -13.31 6.30
CA ASP A 118 21.82 -13.41 5.52
C ASP A 118 22.30 -12.02 5.03
N LEU A 119 23.60 -11.76 5.24
CA LEU A 119 24.38 -10.72 4.57
C LEU A 119 25.68 -11.36 4.05
N CYS A 120 25.99 -11.15 2.78
CA CYS A 120 27.18 -11.70 2.13
C CYS A 120 28.23 -10.61 1.83
N TRP A 121 29.49 -10.90 2.15
CA TRP A 121 30.66 -10.03 1.94
C TRP A 121 31.54 -10.54 0.79
N ASN A 122 32.04 -9.64 -0.04
CA ASN A 122 32.77 -9.89 -1.28
C ASN A 122 34.31 -9.72 -1.17
N GLY A 123 34.84 -9.72 0.05
CA GLY A 123 36.24 -10.07 0.30
C GLY A 123 37.30 -8.95 0.20
N GLU A 124 37.10 -7.87 -0.56
CA GLU A 124 38.14 -6.81 -0.70
C GLU A 124 37.64 -5.38 -0.48
N HIS A 125 36.48 -4.99 -1.01
CA HIS A 125 35.85 -3.69 -0.71
C HIS A 125 34.36 -3.72 -1.07
N PHE A 126 33.56 -2.86 -0.42
CA PHE A 126 32.17 -2.63 -0.82
C PHE A 126 32.14 -1.65 -2.00
N GLU A 127 31.86 -2.15 -3.20
CA GLU A 127 31.46 -1.32 -4.33
C GLU A 127 29.94 -1.45 -4.57
N ALA A 128 29.26 -0.31 -4.76
CA ALA A 128 27.84 -0.29 -5.05
C ALA A 128 27.57 -0.83 -6.46
N SER A 129 27.17 -2.09 -6.55
CA SER A 129 26.71 -2.74 -7.79
C SER A 129 25.23 -3.10 -7.66
N THR A 130 24.49 -3.06 -8.77
CA THR A 130 23.07 -3.46 -8.72
C THR A 130 22.95 -4.98 -8.72
N LEU A 131 21.88 -5.53 -8.14
CA LEU A 131 21.61 -6.98 -8.18
C LEU A 131 21.61 -7.52 -9.62
N LYS A 132 21.16 -6.71 -10.58
CA LYS A 132 21.24 -7.01 -12.00
C LYS A 132 22.69 -7.11 -12.51
N ASP A 133 23.56 -6.19 -12.13
CA ASP A 133 24.95 -6.15 -12.62
C ASP A 133 25.80 -7.30 -12.06
N ILE A 134 25.44 -7.80 -10.87
CA ILE A 134 26.02 -9.01 -10.27
C ILE A 134 25.50 -10.29 -10.96
N GLY A 135 24.57 -10.17 -11.92
CA GLY A 135 24.00 -11.30 -12.66
C GLY A 135 22.87 -12.04 -11.93
N LEU A 136 22.29 -11.45 -10.88
CA LEU A 136 21.19 -12.08 -10.15
C LEU A 136 19.90 -11.99 -10.98
N HIS A 137 19.44 -13.15 -11.44
CA HIS A 137 18.14 -13.34 -12.09
C HIS A 137 17.15 -13.96 -11.10
N VAL A 138 16.11 -13.21 -10.74
CA VAL A 138 15.06 -13.69 -9.83
C VAL A 138 13.98 -14.37 -10.66
N GLN A 139 13.95 -15.71 -10.62
CA GLN A 139 12.91 -16.51 -11.28
C GLN A 139 11.70 -16.69 -10.35
N LEU A 140 10.51 -16.52 -10.91
CA LEU A 140 9.26 -16.50 -10.14
C LEU A 140 8.49 -17.82 -10.21
N ASN A 141 7.60 -18.01 -9.23
CA ASN A 141 6.49 -18.99 -9.24
C ASN A 141 6.92 -20.47 -9.29
N HIS A 142 8.08 -20.78 -8.69
CA HIS A 142 8.55 -22.13 -8.40
C HIS A 142 9.22 -22.18 -7.04
N ALA A 143 8.87 -23.17 -6.21
CA ALA A 143 9.53 -23.43 -4.93
C ALA A 143 11.05 -23.66 -5.09
N SER A 144 11.46 -24.32 -6.16
CA SER A 144 12.87 -24.56 -6.50
C SER A 144 13.63 -23.32 -6.96
N MET A 145 12.97 -22.16 -7.06
CA MET A 145 13.54 -20.90 -7.55
C MET A 145 14.11 -20.98 -8.97
N GLN A 146 13.76 -22.06 -9.71
CA GLN A 146 14.21 -22.33 -11.06
C GLN A 146 13.03 -22.76 -11.93
N CYS A 147 12.81 -22.02 -13.01
CA CYS A 147 11.82 -22.29 -14.04
C CYS A 147 12.49 -22.95 -15.25
N ARG A 148 11.86 -23.97 -15.83
CA ARG A 148 12.31 -24.59 -17.08
C ARG A 148 12.01 -23.73 -18.32
N LEU A 149 11.04 -22.84 -18.21
CA LEU A 149 10.60 -21.93 -19.28
C LEU A 149 10.51 -20.48 -18.74
N PRO A 150 11.65 -19.85 -18.43
CA PRO A 150 11.67 -18.47 -17.94
C PRO A 150 11.32 -17.49 -19.07
N ILE A 151 10.47 -16.51 -18.75
CA ILE A 151 10.12 -15.39 -19.64
C ILE A 151 10.68 -14.11 -19.02
N ALA A 152 11.64 -13.50 -19.68
CA ALA A 152 12.28 -12.28 -19.19
C ALA A 152 11.27 -11.13 -18.99
N SER A 153 11.42 -10.42 -17.86
CA SER A 153 10.71 -9.17 -17.57
C SER A 153 11.34 -7.98 -18.30
N HIS A 154 10.82 -6.78 -18.03
CA HIS A 154 11.40 -5.53 -18.50
C HIS A 154 12.85 -5.36 -17.99
N GLN A 155 13.75 -4.88 -18.84
CA GLN A 155 15.18 -4.74 -18.53
C GLN A 155 15.47 -3.76 -17.38
N GLU A 156 14.58 -2.80 -17.16
CA GLU A 156 14.66 -1.79 -16.09
C GLU A 156 13.65 -2.06 -14.96
N PHE A 157 13.53 -3.31 -14.53
CA PHE A 157 12.64 -3.63 -13.42
C PHE A 157 13.25 -3.14 -12.09
N LYS A 158 12.46 -2.40 -11.31
CA LYS A 158 12.90 -1.84 -10.02
C LYS A 158 12.08 -2.38 -8.86
N VAL A 159 12.75 -2.71 -7.76
CA VAL A 159 12.12 -3.14 -6.51
C VAL A 159 12.42 -2.13 -5.41
N LEU A 160 11.37 -1.56 -4.82
CA LEU A 160 11.49 -0.71 -3.65
C LEU A 160 11.51 -1.59 -2.40
N HIS A 161 12.56 -1.46 -1.60
CA HIS A 161 12.75 -2.19 -0.35
C HIS A 161 13.15 -1.23 0.79
N GLY A 162 13.12 -1.70 2.04
CA GLY A 162 13.41 -0.86 3.23
C GLY A 162 14.81 -0.28 3.26
N ASN A 163 15.76 -0.89 2.55
CA ASN A 163 17.14 -0.45 2.44
C ASN A 163 17.41 0.42 1.18
N GLY A 164 16.43 0.63 0.29
CA GLY A 164 16.62 1.42 -0.93
C GLY A 164 15.89 0.88 -2.15
N VAL A 165 16.23 1.43 -3.32
CA VAL A 165 15.64 1.09 -4.62
C VAL A 165 16.64 0.25 -5.41
N HIS A 166 16.24 -0.97 -5.74
CA HIS A 166 17.10 -1.95 -6.40
C HIS A 166 16.72 -2.16 -7.86
N HIS A 167 17.72 -2.21 -8.72
CA HIS A 167 17.57 -2.69 -10.10
C HIS A 167 17.75 -4.21 -10.13
N VAL A 168 16.74 -4.93 -10.61
CA VAL A 168 16.69 -6.40 -10.53
C VAL A 168 16.29 -6.98 -11.89
N ALA A 169 16.95 -8.05 -12.32
CA ALA A 169 16.47 -8.87 -13.43
C ALA A 169 15.45 -9.90 -12.91
N VAL A 170 14.27 -9.93 -13.52
CA VAL A 170 13.16 -10.80 -13.11
C VAL A 170 12.73 -11.66 -14.27
N ASP A 171 12.55 -12.96 -14.02
CA ASP A 171 12.06 -13.91 -15.00
C ASP A 171 10.73 -14.51 -14.53
N TYR A 172 9.68 -14.31 -15.31
CA TYR A 172 8.37 -14.91 -15.07
C TYR A 172 8.37 -16.39 -15.45
N CYS A 173 7.57 -17.17 -14.75
CA CYS A 173 7.26 -18.54 -15.14
C CYS A 173 6.34 -18.55 -16.36
N GLY A 174 6.79 -19.22 -17.44
CA GLY A 174 6.05 -19.47 -18.68
C GLY A 174 5.58 -20.91 -18.86
N CYS A 175 5.56 -21.73 -17.80
CA CYS A 175 5.09 -23.11 -17.86
C CYS A 175 3.59 -23.21 -18.22
N GLU A 176 3.10 -24.41 -18.56
CA GLU A 176 1.72 -24.65 -19.04
C GLU A 176 0.61 -24.11 -18.11
N ARG A 177 0.87 -24.01 -16.80
CA ARG A 177 -0.03 -23.39 -15.81
C ARG A 177 0.41 -21.98 -15.42
N GLN A 178 0.73 -21.15 -16.41
CA GLN A 178 1.19 -19.79 -16.15
C GLN A 178 0.11 -18.98 -15.41
N LEU A 179 0.54 -18.34 -14.33
CA LEU A 179 -0.28 -17.36 -13.63
C LEU A 179 -0.06 -15.97 -14.22
N PRO A 180 -1.01 -15.04 -14.08
CA PRO A 180 -0.80 -13.65 -14.46
C PRO A 180 0.45 -13.07 -13.79
N LYS A 181 1.18 -12.21 -14.51
CA LYS A 181 2.46 -11.63 -14.06
C LYS A 181 2.38 -10.97 -12.68
N HIS A 182 1.32 -10.22 -12.42
CA HIS A 182 1.11 -9.58 -11.12
C HIS A 182 0.90 -10.58 -9.98
N VAL A 183 0.26 -11.72 -10.24
CA VAL A 183 0.09 -12.80 -9.25
C VAL A 183 1.43 -13.45 -8.93
N GLN A 184 2.26 -13.70 -9.95
CA GLN A 184 3.60 -14.26 -9.73
C GLN A 184 4.46 -13.34 -8.83
N LEU A 185 4.34 -12.01 -9.02
CA LEU A 185 5.01 -11.03 -8.15
C LEU A 185 4.43 -11.03 -6.73
N LEU A 186 3.10 -11.07 -6.59
CA LEU A 186 2.45 -11.11 -5.27
C LEU A 186 2.87 -12.35 -4.47
N ARG A 187 2.99 -13.51 -5.11
CA ARG A 187 3.49 -14.74 -4.49
C ARG A 187 4.93 -14.61 -4.02
N ARG A 188 5.78 -13.96 -4.82
CA ARG A 188 7.15 -13.61 -4.40
C ARG A 188 7.19 -12.59 -3.25
N GLY A 189 6.06 -11.98 -2.91
CA GLY A 189 5.98 -10.96 -1.89
C GLY A 189 6.33 -9.56 -2.35
N TRP A 190 6.23 -9.34 -3.66
CA TRP A 190 6.43 -8.06 -4.31
C TRP A 190 5.09 -7.55 -4.82
N TYR A 191 4.69 -6.40 -4.30
CA TYR A 191 3.48 -5.71 -4.70
C TYR A 191 3.74 -4.90 -5.97
N PRO A 192 3.13 -5.23 -7.11
CA PRO A 192 3.42 -4.54 -8.36
C PRO A 192 2.68 -3.19 -8.44
N ALA A 193 3.35 -2.18 -9.01
CA ALA A 193 2.76 -0.86 -9.24
C ALA A 193 1.72 -0.83 -10.37
N SER A 194 1.72 -1.84 -11.23
CA SER A 194 0.79 -2.03 -12.35
C SER A 194 0.56 -3.53 -12.61
N GLN A 195 -0.62 -3.87 -13.14
CA GLN A 195 -1.02 -5.28 -13.28
C GLN A 195 -0.61 -5.90 -14.62
N GLN A 196 -0.74 -5.16 -15.73
CA GLN A 196 -0.49 -5.69 -17.06
C GLN A 196 1.01 -5.82 -17.40
N VAL A 197 1.75 -4.73 -17.23
CA VAL A 197 3.19 -4.67 -17.51
C VAL A 197 3.88 -4.06 -16.29
N PRO A 198 4.08 -4.85 -15.22
CA PRO A 198 4.81 -4.40 -14.05
C PRO A 198 6.27 -4.09 -14.41
N ARG A 199 6.67 -2.85 -14.16
CA ARG A 199 8.07 -2.38 -14.23
C ARG A 199 8.65 -2.06 -12.86
N THR A 200 7.78 -1.93 -11.88
CA THR A 200 8.13 -1.49 -10.54
C THR A 200 7.30 -2.28 -9.55
N ALA A 201 7.92 -2.71 -8.47
CA ALA A 201 7.22 -3.34 -7.36
C ALA A 201 7.79 -2.84 -6.03
N ALA A 202 6.97 -2.85 -4.98
CA ALA A 202 7.42 -2.66 -3.61
C ALA A 202 7.39 -3.99 -2.87
N SER A 203 8.41 -4.29 -2.08
CA SER A 203 8.35 -5.44 -1.17
C SER A 203 7.20 -5.28 -0.15
N PHE A 204 6.56 -6.39 0.24
CA PHE A 204 5.51 -6.32 1.26
C PHE A 204 6.05 -5.81 2.59
N GLN A 205 7.29 -6.16 2.95
CA GLN A 205 7.95 -5.66 4.16
C GLN A 205 8.04 -4.13 4.15
N LEU A 206 8.36 -3.52 2.99
CA LEU A 206 8.36 -2.08 2.84
C LEU A 206 6.96 -1.48 3.05
N LEU A 207 5.92 -2.06 2.43
CA LEU A 207 4.55 -1.57 2.54
C LEU A 207 3.98 -1.74 3.95
N GLU A 208 4.33 -2.82 4.64
CA GLU A 208 3.96 -3.05 6.03
C GLU A 208 4.63 -2.04 6.96
N PHE A 209 5.93 -1.84 6.80
CA PHE A 209 6.68 -0.85 7.56
C PHE A 209 6.13 0.58 7.31
N LEU A 210 5.86 0.93 6.06
CA LEU A 210 5.25 2.21 5.69
C LEU A 210 3.87 2.41 6.29
N HIS A 211 3.03 1.37 6.25
CA HIS A 211 1.71 1.42 6.86
C HIS A 211 1.83 1.69 8.37
N LEU A 212 2.66 0.91 9.08
CA LEU A 212 2.87 1.11 10.52
C LEU A 212 3.42 2.50 10.83
N LEU A 213 4.39 2.97 10.05
CA LEU A 213 4.96 4.30 10.23
C LEU A 213 3.92 5.40 10.02
N SER A 214 3.02 5.25 9.04
CA SER A 214 1.92 6.20 8.80
C SER A 214 0.90 6.27 9.93
N LEU A 215 0.81 5.24 10.77
CA LEU A 215 -0.07 5.20 11.95
C LEU A 215 0.64 5.73 13.20
N CYS A 216 1.94 5.47 13.35
CA CYS A 216 2.70 5.80 14.57
C CYS A 216 3.39 7.17 14.50
N ALA A 217 3.79 7.61 13.31
CA ALA A 217 4.57 8.83 13.10
C ALA A 217 3.83 9.80 12.18
N LYS A 218 3.96 11.10 12.46
CA LYS A 218 3.46 12.17 11.60
C LYS A 218 4.40 12.43 10.41
N THR A 219 4.83 11.36 9.74
CA THR A 219 5.77 11.45 8.61
C THR A 219 4.99 11.40 7.31
N SER A 220 5.25 12.35 6.41
CA SER A 220 4.69 12.29 5.08
C SER A 220 5.34 11.15 4.30
N ILE A 221 4.59 10.50 3.41
CA ILE A 221 5.17 9.45 2.56
C ILE A 221 6.17 10.06 1.56
N TYR A 222 6.08 11.37 1.28
CA TYR A 222 7.08 12.08 0.49
C TYR A 222 8.44 12.05 1.19
N ASP A 223 8.47 12.43 2.47
CA ASP A 223 9.71 12.42 3.27
C ASP A 223 10.28 11.01 3.36
N PHE A 224 9.42 10.01 3.56
CA PHE A 224 9.85 8.62 3.56
C PHE A 224 10.47 8.19 2.22
N TYR A 225 9.83 8.54 1.11
CA TYR A 225 10.36 8.23 -0.21
C TYR A 225 11.70 8.96 -0.45
N ARG A 226 11.85 10.20 0.02
CA ARG A 226 13.14 10.89 0.02
C ARG A 226 14.19 10.18 0.86
N THR A 227 13.81 9.60 2.01
CA THR A 227 14.71 8.76 2.80
C THR A 227 15.15 7.52 2.00
N LEU A 228 14.24 6.84 1.29
CA LEU A 228 14.60 5.72 0.41
C LEU A 228 15.55 6.15 -0.72
N GLU A 229 15.30 7.30 -1.34
CA GLU A 229 16.18 7.84 -2.38
C GLU A 229 17.59 8.10 -1.82
N LYS A 230 17.68 8.69 -0.63
CA LYS A 230 18.94 8.93 0.07
C LYS A 230 19.66 7.63 0.45
N LEU A 231 18.95 6.64 0.99
CA LEU A 231 19.50 5.31 1.27
C LEU A 231 20.07 4.64 0.01
N THR A 232 19.45 4.88 -1.15
CA THR A 232 19.92 4.36 -2.44
C THR A 232 21.12 5.14 -2.97
N THR A 233 21.04 6.48 -2.94
CA THR A 233 22.09 7.37 -3.45
C THR A 233 22.06 8.68 -2.67
N ASN A 234 22.91 8.77 -1.65
CA ASN A 234 23.02 9.96 -0.79
C ASN A 234 23.66 11.17 -1.49
N MET A 235 24.33 10.99 -2.63
CA MET A 235 25.11 12.05 -3.28
C MET A 235 24.29 12.95 -4.23
N GLY A 236 23.00 12.67 -4.45
CA GLY A 236 22.17 13.43 -5.39
C GLY A 236 22.60 13.31 -6.87
N MET A 237 23.52 12.39 -7.17
CA MET A 237 23.96 12.06 -8.53
C MET A 237 23.06 10.95 -9.10
N ALA A 238 22.77 10.99 -10.41
CA ALA A 238 21.91 10.01 -11.09
C ALA A 238 20.51 9.82 -10.46
N VAL A 239 19.88 10.92 -10.01
CA VAL A 239 18.53 10.91 -9.41
C VAL A 239 17.53 10.25 -10.37
N PRO A 240 17.01 9.05 -10.05
CA PRO A 240 16.05 8.39 -10.90
C PRO A 240 14.75 9.21 -11.00
N LYS A 241 13.98 8.99 -12.06
CA LYS A 241 12.59 9.48 -12.12
C LYS A 241 11.86 9.08 -10.83
N SER A 242 11.17 10.02 -10.19
CA SER A 242 10.51 9.75 -8.92
C SER A 242 9.42 8.69 -9.08
N TRP A 243 9.50 7.63 -8.26
CA TRP A 243 8.50 6.58 -8.19
C TRP A 243 7.53 6.79 -7.02
N TYR A 244 7.59 7.97 -6.40
CA TYR A 244 6.71 8.40 -5.31
C TYR A 244 5.23 8.15 -5.62
N LYS A 245 4.73 8.60 -6.78
CA LYS A 245 3.34 8.38 -7.19
C LYS A 245 3.01 6.88 -7.29
N ALA A 246 3.95 6.03 -7.71
CA ALA A 246 3.73 4.58 -7.74
C ALA A 246 3.68 3.98 -6.33
N LEU A 247 4.59 4.39 -5.44
CA LEU A 247 4.62 3.96 -4.04
C LEU A 247 3.33 4.36 -3.30
N MET A 248 2.90 5.60 -3.47
CA MET A 248 1.62 6.13 -3.01
C MET A 248 0.45 5.21 -3.37
N ARG A 249 0.33 4.88 -4.66
CA ARG A 249 -0.75 4.02 -5.15
C ARG A 249 -0.69 2.62 -4.52
N MET A 250 0.49 2.02 -4.46
CA MET A 250 0.67 0.70 -3.83
C MET A 250 0.31 0.74 -2.35
N LEU A 251 0.69 1.79 -1.63
CA LEU A 251 0.39 1.95 -0.21
C LEU A 251 -1.10 2.14 0.06
N LEU A 252 -1.80 2.96 -0.72
CA LEU A 252 -3.26 3.12 -0.60
C LEU A 252 -3.99 1.80 -0.85
N GLN A 253 -3.58 1.05 -1.87
CA GLN A 253 -4.14 -0.27 -2.15
C GLN A 253 -3.84 -1.25 -1.00
N TRP A 254 -2.62 -1.23 -0.47
CA TRP A 254 -2.21 -2.05 0.67
C TRP A 254 -3.02 -1.76 1.94
N GLN A 255 -3.20 -0.48 2.28
CA GLN A 255 -4.05 -0.05 3.40
C GLN A 255 -5.48 -0.56 3.22
N HIS A 256 -6.04 -0.43 2.02
CA HIS A 256 -7.37 -0.95 1.71
C HIS A 256 -7.48 -2.47 1.89
N LEU A 257 -6.47 -3.24 1.43
CA LEU A 257 -6.43 -4.69 1.64
C LEU A 257 -6.32 -5.07 3.12
N LYS A 258 -5.51 -4.34 3.90
CA LYS A 258 -5.40 -4.55 5.35
C LYS A 258 -6.74 -4.23 6.06
N MET A 259 -7.50 -3.22 5.61
CA MET A 259 -8.86 -2.97 6.11
C MET A 259 -9.82 -4.12 5.79
N LEU A 260 -9.85 -4.61 4.54
CA LEU A 260 -10.68 -5.76 4.15
C LEU A 260 -10.34 -7.02 4.94
N LYS A 261 -9.04 -7.26 5.14
CA LYS A 261 -8.54 -8.36 5.96
C LYS A 261 -9.00 -8.22 7.42
N ARG A 262 -8.84 -7.04 8.02
CA ARG A 262 -9.30 -6.76 9.40
C ARG A 262 -10.81 -6.97 9.54
N GLY A 263 -11.59 -6.60 8.53
CA GLY A 263 -13.04 -6.84 8.48
C GLY A 263 -13.44 -8.30 8.19
N GLY A 264 -12.48 -9.22 8.08
CA GLY A 264 -12.72 -10.65 7.83
C GLY A 264 -13.29 -10.95 6.43
N ARG A 265 -13.24 -9.99 5.49
CA ARG A 265 -13.93 -10.11 4.20
C ARG A 265 -13.37 -11.21 3.31
N GLY A 266 -12.12 -11.63 3.50
CA GLY A 266 -11.53 -12.72 2.72
C GLY A 266 -11.96 -14.13 3.15
N HIS A 267 -12.71 -14.26 4.25
CA HIS A 267 -13.30 -15.54 4.67
C HIS A 267 -14.77 -15.69 4.27
N ILE A 268 -15.36 -14.67 3.65
CA ILE A 268 -16.73 -14.65 3.17
C ILE A 268 -16.68 -14.85 1.65
N ASN A 269 -17.54 -15.74 1.13
CA ASN A 269 -17.68 -15.92 -0.32
C ASN A 269 -18.07 -14.58 -0.96
N ASP A 270 -17.31 -14.14 -1.96
CA ASP A 270 -17.46 -12.82 -2.60
C ASP A 270 -17.44 -11.64 -1.61
N GLY A 271 -16.75 -11.80 -0.47
CA GLY A 271 -16.82 -10.85 0.63
C GLY A 271 -16.44 -9.42 0.25
N VAL A 272 -15.55 -9.23 -0.73
CA VAL A 272 -15.19 -7.90 -1.26
C VAL A 272 -16.32 -7.26 -2.07
N ALA A 273 -17.10 -8.06 -2.81
CA ALA A 273 -18.22 -7.58 -3.60
C ALA A 273 -19.45 -7.30 -2.72
N THR A 274 -19.64 -8.09 -1.66
CA THR A 274 -20.74 -7.88 -0.71
C THR A 274 -20.47 -6.78 0.33
N THR A 275 -19.23 -6.28 0.41
CA THR A 275 -18.86 -5.19 1.32
C THR A 275 -19.53 -3.90 0.87
N LYS A 276 -20.46 -3.38 1.67
CA LYS A 276 -21.11 -2.08 1.46
C LYS A 276 -20.26 -0.96 2.03
N ASP A 277 -20.61 0.27 1.66
CA ASP A 277 -20.04 1.45 2.30
C ASP A 277 -20.33 1.37 3.81
N HIS A 278 -19.35 1.77 4.62
CA HIS A 278 -19.37 1.71 6.09
C HIS A 278 -19.18 0.32 6.74
N ASP A 279 -19.20 -0.79 5.99
CA ASP A 279 -19.03 -2.14 6.58
C ASP A 279 -17.64 -2.41 7.19
N LEU A 280 -16.64 -1.61 6.80
CA LEU A 280 -15.25 -1.75 7.26
C LEU A 280 -14.86 -0.71 8.32
N VAL A 281 -15.76 0.21 8.67
CA VAL A 281 -15.45 1.23 9.67
C VAL A 281 -15.48 0.62 11.07
N VAL A 282 -14.55 1.06 11.91
CA VAL A 282 -14.61 0.75 13.34
C VAL A 282 -15.50 1.81 13.98
N MET A 283 -16.43 1.40 14.83
CA MET A 283 -17.21 2.35 15.62
C MET A 283 -16.26 3.21 16.45
N CYS A 284 -16.33 4.52 16.28
CA CYS A 284 -15.56 5.45 17.10
C CYS A 284 -16.20 5.48 18.48
N LEU A 285 -15.47 5.06 19.51
CA LEU A 285 -15.96 5.05 20.89
C LEU A 285 -16.20 6.45 21.45
N SER A 286 -15.49 7.45 20.91
CA SER A 286 -15.65 8.86 21.29
C SER A 286 -16.80 9.56 20.56
N CYS A 287 -17.35 8.97 19.50
CA CYS A 287 -18.53 9.55 18.84
C CYS A 287 -19.77 9.33 19.73
N PRO A 288 -20.72 10.27 19.75
CA PRO A 288 -21.95 10.12 20.53
C PRO A 288 -22.87 9.06 19.91
N TRP A 289 -23.21 8.04 20.69
CA TRP A 289 -24.08 6.93 20.32
C TRP A 289 -25.22 6.80 21.34
N PRO A 290 -26.47 7.09 20.94
CA PRO A 290 -27.64 6.92 21.79
C PRO A 290 -27.72 5.49 22.35
N GLY A 291 -27.88 5.35 23.67
CA GLY A 291 -27.97 4.05 24.34
C GLY A 291 -26.64 3.31 24.52
N ILE A 292 -25.50 3.88 24.11
CA ILE A 292 -24.16 3.33 24.37
C ILE A 292 -23.37 4.26 25.30
N ASN A 293 -23.05 5.48 24.85
CA ASN A 293 -22.26 6.47 25.59
C ASN A 293 -22.95 7.84 25.74
N LEU A 294 -24.17 7.99 25.24
CA LEU A 294 -25.04 9.13 25.56
C LEU A 294 -25.97 8.78 26.75
N PRO A 295 -26.18 9.70 27.71
CA PRO A 295 -27.12 9.50 28.81
C PRO A 295 -28.57 9.49 28.33
N GLU A 296 -29.46 8.84 29.08
CA GLU A 296 -30.90 8.89 28.81
C GLU A 296 -31.43 10.32 28.98
N GLY A 297 -32.36 10.74 28.13
CA GLY A 297 -32.91 12.12 28.15
C GLY A 297 -32.02 13.19 27.50
N TRP A 298 -30.90 12.81 26.85
CA TRP A 298 -30.04 13.77 26.13
C TRP A 298 -30.75 14.56 25.01
N GLU A 299 -31.89 14.08 24.52
CA GLU A 299 -32.70 14.75 23.50
C GLU A 299 -33.57 15.88 24.09
N GLU A 300 -33.85 15.82 25.40
CA GLU A 300 -34.77 16.74 26.09
C GLU A 300 -34.08 18.01 26.59
N VAL A 301 -32.75 18.01 26.65
CA VAL A 301 -31.96 19.20 27.01
C VAL A 301 -31.96 20.23 25.88
N PRO A 302 -31.86 21.54 26.21
CA PRO A 302 -31.79 22.60 25.23
C PRO A 302 -30.70 22.36 24.18
N PRO A 303 -30.91 22.73 22.90
CA PRO A 303 -29.96 22.48 21.81
C PRO A 303 -28.54 22.98 22.09
N GLU A 304 -28.42 24.08 22.85
CA GLU A 304 -27.16 24.68 23.27
C GLU A 304 -26.34 23.76 24.21
N MET A 305 -27.02 22.91 24.98
CA MET A 305 -26.39 21.96 25.93
C MET A 305 -26.18 20.57 25.33
N GLN A 306 -26.89 20.21 24.25
CA GLN A 306 -26.69 18.93 23.55
C GLN A 306 -25.24 18.78 23.04
N CYS A 307 -24.60 19.88 22.65
CA CYS A 307 -23.19 19.90 22.26
C CYS A 307 -22.25 19.46 23.39
N ILE A 308 -22.60 19.76 24.65
CA ILE A 308 -21.79 19.40 25.82
C ILE A 308 -21.77 17.87 25.98
N PHE A 309 -22.91 17.21 25.85
CA PHE A 309 -23.00 15.74 25.91
C PHE A 309 -22.21 15.05 24.79
N ILE A 310 -22.15 15.67 23.60
CA ILE A 310 -21.34 15.17 22.48
C ILE A 310 -19.84 15.30 22.78
N CYS A 311 -19.43 16.39 23.43
CA CYS A 311 -18.04 16.59 23.85
C CYS A 311 -17.64 15.69 25.02
N THR A 312 -18.50 15.51 26.03
CA THR A 312 -18.19 14.68 27.21
C THR A 312 -18.18 13.18 26.87
N ALA A 313 -19.01 12.74 25.91
CA ALA A 313 -18.96 11.37 25.40
C ALA A 313 -17.63 11.00 24.73
N ALA A 314 -16.80 11.99 24.36
CA ALA A 314 -15.48 11.76 23.79
C ALA A 314 -14.37 11.56 24.85
N ASP A 315 -14.58 12.06 26.06
CA ASP A 315 -13.55 12.17 27.11
C ASP A 315 -13.64 11.07 28.19
N GLU A 316 -14.76 10.35 28.33
CA GLU A 316 -14.94 9.34 29.38
C GLU A 316 -15.03 7.89 28.88
N PRO A 317 -14.29 6.93 29.49
CA PRO A 317 -14.41 5.51 29.16
C PRO A 317 -15.75 4.93 29.65
N PRO A 318 -16.31 3.92 28.96
CA PRO A 318 -17.60 3.34 29.32
C PRO A 318 -17.49 2.60 30.67
N GLY A 319 -17.87 3.27 31.76
CA GLY A 319 -17.97 2.65 33.08
C GLY A 319 -17.68 3.53 34.29
N SER A 320 -17.14 4.74 34.13
CA SER A 320 -16.92 5.65 35.28
C SER A 320 -17.93 6.80 35.25
N VAL A 321 -18.68 6.92 36.34
CA VAL A 321 -19.48 8.09 36.76
C VAL A 321 -20.76 8.35 35.96
N ARG A 322 -21.76 7.48 36.17
CA ARG A 322 -23.17 7.72 35.77
C ARG A 322 -23.94 8.69 36.68
N SER A 323 -23.31 9.38 37.64
CA SER A 323 -24.05 10.15 38.66
C SER A 323 -23.67 11.61 38.86
N GLU A 324 -22.46 12.08 38.52
CA GLU A 324 -22.03 13.42 38.99
C GLU A 324 -22.43 14.58 38.07
N PHE A 325 -22.65 14.36 36.77
CA PHE A 325 -23.10 15.45 35.87
C PHE A 325 -24.60 15.75 35.96
N ALA A 326 -25.43 14.77 36.36
CA ALA A 326 -26.85 14.98 36.59
C ALA A 326 -27.10 15.82 37.86
N ASP A 327 -26.25 15.67 38.88
CA ASP A 327 -26.38 16.38 40.15
C ASP A 327 -25.85 17.83 40.12
N PHE A 328 -25.09 18.21 39.09
CA PHE A 328 -24.57 19.59 38.95
C PHE A 328 -25.55 20.54 38.25
N MET A 329 -26.62 20.02 37.64
CA MET A 329 -27.54 20.76 36.77
C MET A 329 -29.01 20.78 37.27
N HIS A 330 -29.23 20.39 38.53
CA HIS A 330 -30.45 20.66 39.30
C HIS A 330 -30.16 21.69 40.39
#